data_AF-A0A350QA15-F1
#
_entry.id   AF-A0A350QA15-F1
#
_cell.length_a   1.000
_cell.length_b   1.000
_cell.length_c   1.000
_cell.angle_alpha   90.00
_cell.angle_beta   90.00
_cell.angle_gamma   90.00
#
_symmetry.space_group_name_H-M   'P 1'
#
loop_
_entity.id
_entity.type
_entity.pdbx_description
1 polymer ?
#
loop_
_entity_poly.entity_id
_entity_poly.type
_entity_poly.pdbx_seq_one_letter_code
_entity_poly.pdbx_strand_id
1 'polypeptide(L)'
;MFPEPAPPKSGDARPKSGGTWLTLVELAAMVGGRAEGDLDKHIAGVTSLAQAGPSDLGLLVDSRYSRAASETAAGAILVSSNLEDMLDPAQSRVVVEDPRKTLPTVLEYFFSDPLPPPGLHETAIIAEDVKLGTGVSVGPYVVIEDNVVMGEGTTLHAHVVVRSGARLGRDVTLHPHVVVYPHACLGDRVVLHAGVRVGVDGFGYAHSEGGLARIPHVGACIIGDDVEIGANSCVDRGSIGHTELGAHVKLDNLVHIGHNVTVGPRTVMAAQVAIAGSTKVGADTMWGGQAGAMDHISVGDGARIAARTGLTEDVPAGSTMAGFPARPLTDFLKAQALLFRLDSLRRRVRVLERLRDSREEGAASSPIPSRVAVIAPSGS
;
A
#
# COMPACT_ATOMS: atom_id res chain seq x y z
N MET A 1 22.78 -19.41 28.14
CA MET A 1 22.39 -17.99 28.01
C MET A 1 23.36 -17.40 27.00
N PHE A 2 22.94 -17.29 25.74
CA PHE A 2 23.78 -16.62 24.74
C PHE A 2 23.90 -15.14 25.15
N PRO A 3 25.08 -14.51 25.00
CA PRO A 3 25.16 -13.07 25.16
C PRO A 3 24.14 -12.44 24.22
N GLU A 4 23.34 -11.48 24.70
CA GLU A 4 22.49 -10.68 23.82
C GLU A 4 23.39 -10.11 22.72
N PRO A 5 23.06 -10.35 21.43
CA PRO A 5 23.80 -9.70 20.36
C PRO A 5 23.66 -8.20 20.57
N ALA A 6 24.78 -7.48 20.61
CA ALA A 6 24.76 -6.03 20.60
C ALA A 6 23.89 -5.59 19.41
N PRO A 7 22.96 -4.62 19.59
CA PRO A 7 22.20 -4.11 18.47
C PRO A 7 23.19 -3.72 17.36
N PRO A 8 22.90 -4.02 16.08
CA PRO A 8 23.73 -3.52 14.99
C PRO A 8 23.88 -2.02 15.19
N LYS A 9 25.10 -1.49 15.08
CA LYS A 9 25.33 -0.05 15.15
C LYS A 9 24.36 0.60 14.15
N SER A 10 23.36 1.30 14.68
CA SER A 10 22.27 1.84 13.90
C SER A 10 22.82 2.79 12.84
N GLY A 11 22.63 2.49 11.55
CA GLY A 11 22.91 3.44 10.47
C GLY A 11 23.68 2.90 9.26
N ASP A 12 24.24 1.69 9.33
CA ASP A 12 25.01 1.14 8.22
C ASP A 12 24.11 0.44 7.18
N ALA A 13 23.39 1.24 6.39
CA ALA A 13 23.09 0.82 5.02
C ALA A 13 24.43 0.86 4.25
N ARG A 14 25.26 -0.17 4.44
CA ARG A 14 26.47 -0.37 3.64
C ARG A 14 26.15 -1.26 2.43
N PRO A 15 26.80 -1.04 1.27
CA PRO A 15 26.61 -1.88 0.10
C PRO A 15 26.79 -3.35 0.45
N LYS A 16 25.83 -4.18 0.05
CA LYS A 16 25.80 -5.61 0.40
C LYS A 16 26.69 -6.50 -0.48
N SER A 17 27.44 -5.93 -1.41
CA SER A 17 28.49 -6.63 -2.13
C SER A 17 29.66 -5.67 -2.37
N GLY A 18 30.88 -6.19 -2.46
CA GLY A 18 32.12 -5.45 -2.27
C GLY A 18 32.22 -4.11 -3.03
N GLY A 19 32.43 -3.03 -2.27
CA GLY A 19 33.17 -1.85 -2.71
C GLY A 19 32.65 -1.09 -3.93
N THR A 20 31.35 -1.09 -4.23
CA THR A 20 30.80 -0.21 -5.26
C THR A 20 30.69 1.22 -4.71
N TRP A 21 31.63 2.07 -5.13
CA TRP A 21 31.55 3.51 -4.95
C TRP A 21 31.27 4.17 -6.31
N LEU A 22 30.74 5.40 -6.28
CA LEU A 22 30.64 6.30 -7.43
C LEU A 22 31.35 7.60 -7.06
N THR A 23 32.04 8.20 -8.01
CA THR A 23 32.39 9.62 -7.91
C THR A 23 31.12 10.46 -7.93
N LEU A 24 31.20 11.69 -7.41
CA LEU A 24 30.07 12.63 -7.45
C LEU A 24 29.60 12.90 -8.88
N VAL A 25 30.54 12.98 -9.84
CA VAL A 25 30.22 13.20 -11.25
C VAL A 25 29.50 12.00 -11.88
N GLU A 26 29.92 10.77 -11.56
CA GLU A 26 29.23 9.56 -12.04
C GLU A 26 27.83 9.43 -11.42
N LEU A 27 27.71 9.74 -10.13
CA LEU A 27 26.42 9.77 -9.44
C LEU A 27 25.47 10.79 -10.10
N ALA A 28 25.96 11.99 -10.40
CA ALA A 28 25.17 13.01 -11.09
C ALA A 28 24.77 12.56 -12.50
N ALA A 29 25.69 11.97 -13.27
CA ALA A 29 25.39 11.44 -14.60
C ALA A 29 24.33 10.32 -14.55
N MET A 30 24.43 9.41 -13.57
CA MET A 30 23.49 8.31 -13.38
C MET A 30 22.05 8.79 -13.15
N VAL A 31 21.88 9.89 -12.41
CA VAL A 31 20.55 10.44 -12.09
C VAL A 31 20.11 11.59 -13.00
N GLY A 32 20.90 11.93 -14.03
CA GLY A 32 20.65 13.08 -14.91
C GLY A 32 20.70 14.43 -14.18
N GLY A 33 21.48 14.52 -13.10
CA GLY A 33 21.66 15.71 -12.28
C GLY A 33 22.93 16.50 -12.59
N ARG A 34 23.14 17.56 -11.82
CA ARG A 34 24.34 18.42 -11.88
C ARG A 34 25.14 18.27 -10.59
N ALA A 35 26.42 17.95 -10.70
CA ALA A 35 27.34 17.90 -9.56
C ALA A 35 27.95 19.29 -9.28
N GLU A 36 28.07 19.65 -8.01
CA GLU A 36 28.88 20.79 -7.54
C GLU A 36 29.70 20.41 -6.30
N GLY A 37 30.80 21.14 -6.08
CA GLY A 37 31.75 20.88 -5.00
C GLY A 37 32.90 19.98 -5.46
N ASP A 38 33.22 18.98 -4.65
CA ASP A 38 34.29 18.01 -4.94
C ASP A 38 33.77 16.93 -5.90
N LEU A 39 34.03 17.10 -7.19
CA LEU A 39 33.52 16.22 -8.26
C LEU A 39 34.07 14.79 -8.19
N ASP A 40 35.26 14.62 -7.60
CA ASP A 40 35.95 13.34 -7.45
C ASP A 40 35.59 12.63 -6.13
N LYS A 41 34.69 13.22 -5.34
CA LYS A 41 34.26 12.66 -4.06
C LYS A 41 33.66 11.27 -4.24
N HIS A 42 34.24 10.27 -3.57
CA HIS A 42 33.70 8.92 -3.56
C HIS A 42 32.51 8.79 -2.61
N ILE A 43 31.40 8.34 -3.17
CA ILE A 43 30.15 8.03 -2.48
C ILE A 43 29.97 6.52 -2.48
N ALA A 44 29.81 5.95 -1.29
CA ALA A 44 29.74 4.51 -1.06
C ALA A 44 28.39 4.05 -0.48
N GLY A 45 27.41 4.95 -0.31
CA GLY A 45 26.11 4.60 0.24
C GLY A 45 25.17 5.78 0.34
N VAL A 46 23.95 5.52 0.82
CA VAL A 46 22.90 6.52 1.04
C VAL A 46 22.38 6.36 2.46
N THR A 47 22.24 7.46 3.19
CA THR A 47 21.62 7.45 4.52
C THR A 47 20.98 8.79 4.87
N SER A 48 20.37 8.90 6.05
CA SER A 48 19.78 10.14 6.52
C SER A 48 20.85 11.20 6.81
N LEU A 49 20.53 12.49 6.62
CA LEU A 49 21.44 13.61 6.92
C LEU A 49 22.00 13.57 8.35
N ALA A 50 21.23 13.05 9.31
CA ALA A 50 21.64 12.96 10.70
C ALA A 50 22.68 11.85 10.98
N GLN A 51 22.74 10.82 10.12
CA GLN A 51 23.62 9.66 10.29
C GLN A 51 24.76 9.64 9.26
N ALA A 52 24.67 10.45 8.21
CA ALA A 52 25.59 10.45 7.10
C ALA A 52 27.01 10.84 7.53
N GLY A 53 27.97 10.01 7.15
CA GLY A 53 29.39 10.29 7.23
C GLY A 53 29.97 10.76 5.90
N PRO A 54 31.29 10.99 5.84
CA PRO A 54 31.97 11.63 4.71
C PRO A 54 31.95 10.86 3.39
N SER A 55 31.49 9.61 3.38
CA SER A 55 31.34 8.74 2.20
C SER A 55 29.88 8.52 1.80
N ASP A 56 28.93 9.08 2.55
CA ASP A 56 27.51 8.83 2.33
C ASP A 56 26.84 9.98 1.58
N LEU A 57 25.85 9.62 0.78
CA LEU A 57 24.91 10.55 0.19
C LEU A 57 23.77 10.81 1.17
N GLY A 58 23.66 12.07 1.62
CA GLY A 58 22.48 12.57 2.32
C GLY A 58 21.38 12.99 1.35
N LEU A 59 20.14 13.09 1.83
CA LEU A 59 18.99 13.50 1.01
C LEU A 59 18.33 14.77 1.57
N LEU A 60 18.19 15.81 0.75
CA LEU A 60 17.47 17.04 1.08
C LEU A 60 16.29 17.25 0.12
N VAL A 61 15.10 16.83 0.54
CA VAL A 61 13.85 16.87 -0.25
C VAL A 61 12.80 17.89 0.24
N ASP A 62 13.04 18.52 1.39
CA ASP A 62 12.11 19.43 2.04
C ASP A 62 12.89 20.44 2.89
N SER A 63 12.51 21.71 2.81
CA SER A 63 13.21 22.82 3.49
C SER A 63 13.21 22.67 5.02
N ARG A 64 12.30 21.89 5.61
CA ARG A 64 12.30 21.56 7.04
C ARG A 64 13.58 20.85 7.51
N TYR A 65 14.32 20.24 6.58
CA TYR A 65 15.59 19.56 6.87
C TYR A 65 16.81 20.43 6.57
N SER A 66 16.67 21.71 6.25
CA SER A 66 17.79 22.62 5.93
C SER A 66 18.83 22.67 7.04
N ARG A 67 18.41 22.75 8.31
CA ARG A 67 19.31 22.73 9.46
C ARG A 67 20.10 21.42 9.56
N ALA A 68 19.42 20.29 9.36
CA ALA A 68 20.09 18.99 9.34
C ALA A 68 21.08 18.89 8.17
N ALA A 69 20.77 19.51 7.04
CA ALA A 69 21.65 19.57 5.89
C ALA A 69 22.87 20.48 6.11
N SER A 70 22.75 21.57 6.87
CA SER A 70 23.90 22.41 7.23
C SER A 70 24.82 21.78 8.28
N GLU A 71 24.27 20.93 9.16
CA GLU A 71 25.01 20.30 10.26
C GLU A 71 25.53 18.89 9.91
N THR A 72 25.20 18.35 8.73
CA THR A 72 25.53 16.98 8.34
C THR A 72 27.03 16.77 8.08
N ALA A 73 27.51 15.56 8.33
CA ALA A 73 28.84 15.10 7.93
C ALA A 73 28.84 14.33 6.59
N ALA A 74 27.71 14.35 5.85
CA ALA A 74 27.57 13.69 4.56
C ALA A 74 28.69 14.05 3.58
N GLY A 75 29.15 13.06 2.82
CA GLY A 75 30.12 13.26 1.75
C GLY A 75 29.57 14.13 0.63
N ALA A 76 28.29 13.94 0.31
CA ALA A 76 27.53 14.78 -0.59
C ALA A 76 26.04 14.77 -0.24
N ILE A 77 25.28 15.72 -0.80
CA ILE A 77 23.82 15.82 -0.61
C ILE A 77 23.12 15.74 -1.96
N LEU A 78 22.18 14.80 -2.12
CA LEU A 78 21.22 14.81 -3.22
C LEU A 78 20.10 15.81 -2.88
N VAL A 79 19.99 16.87 -3.67
CA VAL A 79 19.17 18.05 -3.35
C VAL A 79 18.28 18.44 -4.53
N SER A 80 17.07 18.94 -4.22
CA SER A 80 16.21 19.55 -5.23
C SER A 80 16.79 20.89 -5.69
N SER A 81 16.70 21.21 -6.97
CA SER A 81 17.09 22.51 -7.52
C SER A 81 16.47 23.69 -6.79
N ASN A 82 15.26 23.52 -6.23
CA ASN A 82 14.58 24.58 -5.47
C ASN A 82 15.14 24.80 -4.05
N LEU A 83 16.05 23.93 -3.60
CA LEU A 83 16.65 23.95 -2.26
C LEU A 83 18.17 24.06 -2.29
N GLU A 84 18.79 24.19 -3.47
CA GLU A 84 20.24 24.17 -3.61
C GLU A 84 20.91 25.35 -2.89
N ASP A 85 20.28 26.53 -2.91
CA ASP A 85 20.77 27.75 -2.25
C ASP A 85 20.76 27.66 -0.70
N MET A 86 20.13 26.64 -0.13
CA MET A 86 20.11 26.41 1.32
C MET A 86 21.38 25.70 1.83
N LEU A 87 22.18 25.14 0.92
CA LEU A 87 23.42 24.45 1.26
C LEU A 87 24.61 25.39 1.12
N ASP A 88 25.56 25.30 2.05
CA ASP A 88 26.81 26.07 1.98
C ASP A 88 27.55 25.72 0.67
N PRO A 89 28.02 26.69 -0.15
CA PRO A 89 28.76 26.42 -1.40
C PRO A 89 29.92 25.42 -1.28
N ALA A 90 30.52 25.26 -0.10
CA ALA A 90 31.56 24.27 0.16
C ALA A 90 31.05 22.82 0.23
N GLN A 91 29.75 22.60 0.46
CA GLN A 91 29.14 21.28 0.50
C GLN A 91 28.97 20.71 -0.90
N SER A 92 29.50 19.50 -1.09
CA SER A 92 29.34 18.74 -2.33
C SER A 92 27.90 18.28 -2.50
N ARG A 93 27.36 18.38 -3.71
CA ARG A 93 25.94 18.09 -3.96
C ARG A 93 25.70 17.55 -5.36
N VAL A 94 24.63 16.77 -5.48
CA VAL A 94 24.01 16.44 -6.77
C VAL A 94 22.65 17.12 -6.80
N VAL A 95 22.49 18.06 -7.73
CA VAL A 95 21.26 18.83 -7.92
C VAL A 95 20.40 18.15 -8.97
N VAL A 96 19.16 17.85 -8.61
CA VAL A 96 18.13 17.28 -9.50
C VAL A 96 16.82 18.04 -9.32
N GLU A 97 15.86 17.88 -10.23
CA GLU A 97 14.54 18.53 -10.07
C GLU A 97 13.81 18.03 -8.82
N ASP A 98 13.67 16.70 -8.68
CA ASP A 98 13.05 16.05 -7.53
C ASP A 98 13.86 14.83 -7.09
N PRO A 99 14.60 14.90 -5.97
CA PRO A 99 15.38 13.78 -5.46
C PRO A 99 14.56 12.53 -5.17
N ARG A 100 13.25 12.66 -4.91
CA ARG A 100 12.39 11.48 -4.67
C ARG A 100 12.25 10.60 -5.90
N LYS A 101 12.33 11.18 -7.10
CA LYS A 101 12.21 10.46 -8.37
C LYS A 101 13.48 9.70 -8.75
N THR A 102 14.65 10.19 -8.31
CA THR A 102 15.94 9.60 -8.63
C THR A 102 16.45 8.65 -7.54
N LEU A 103 15.94 8.79 -6.31
CA LEU A 103 16.31 7.94 -5.18
C LEU A 103 16.19 6.43 -5.48
N PRO A 104 15.15 5.91 -6.16
CA PRO A 104 15.09 4.49 -6.51
C PRO A 104 16.31 4.00 -7.30
N THR A 105 16.75 4.74 -8.32
CA THR A 105 17.93 4.41 -9.12
C THR A 105 19.20 4.39 -8.27
N VAL A 106 19.35 5.34 -7.35
CA VAL A 106 20.50 5.39 -6.44
C VAL A 106 20.47 4.20 -5.47
N LEU A 107 19.31 3.90 -4.89
CA LEU A 107 19.16 2.79 -3.96
C LEU A 107 19.37 1.44 -4.65
N GLU A 108 18.92 1.29 -5.90
CA GLU A 108 19.13 0.08 -6.70
C GLU A 108 20.63 -0.18 -6.94
N TYR A 109 21.41 0.86 -7.24
CA TYR A 109 22.86 0.73 -7.42
C TYR A 109 23.59 0.26 -6.15
N PHE A 110 23.27 0.88 -5.00
CA PHE A 110 24.00 0.59 -3.75
C PHE A 110 23.46 -0.61 -2.98
N PHE A 111 22.18 -0.94 -3.10
CA PHE A 111 21.49 -1.85 -2.18
C PHE A 111 20.71 -3.00 -2.81
N SER A 112 20.66 -3.13 -4.14
CA SER A 112 20.01 -4.28 -4.75
C SER A 112 20.68 -5.58 -4.30
N ASP A 113 19.88 -6.47 -3.70
CA ASP A 113 20.33 -7.82 -3.42
C ASP A 113 20.54 -8.53 -4.77
N PRO A 114 21.70 -9.19 -5.00
CA PRO A 114 21.92 -9.90 -6.25
C PRO A 114 20.87 -11.00 -6.39
N LEU A 115 20.20 -11.02 -7.54
CA LEU A 115 19.30 -12.12 -7.86
C LEU A 115 20.09 -13.44 -7.88
N PRO A 116 19.49 -14.56 -7.44
CA PRO A 116 20.15 -15.84 -7.54
C PRO A 116 20.47 -16.12 -9.02
N PRO A 117 21.66 -16.65 -9.33
CA PRO A 117 22.05 -16.90 -10.72
C PRO A 117 21.04 -17.83 -11.41
N PRO A 118 20.84 -17.71 -12.74
CA PRO A 118 20.00 -18.63 -13.48
C PRO A 118 20.41 -20.09 -13.26
N GLY A 119 19.43 -20.98 -13.15
CA GLY A 119 19.64 -22.39 -12.88
C GLY A 119 18.54 -23.01 -12.02
N LEU A 120 18.56 -24.33 -11.93
CA LEU A 120 17.62 -25.11 -11.13
C LEU A 120 18.37 -25.75 -9.97
N HIS A 121 17.97 -25.42 -8.74
CA HIS A 121 18.56 -26.05 -7.57
C HIS A 121 18.24 -27.56 -7.53
N GLU A 122 19.21 -28.39 -7.14
CA GLU A 122 19.10 -29.86 -7.15
C GLU A 122 17.97 -30.42 -6.28
N THR A 123 17.52 -29.65 -5.29
CA THR A 123 16.42 -30.02 -4.38
C THR A 123 15.04 -29.55 -4.84
N ALA A 124 14.94 -28.88 -5.99
CA ALA A 124 13.66 -28.49 -6.56
C ALA A 124 12.94 -29.71 -7.16
N ILE A 125 11.63 -29.79 -6.97
CA ILE A 125 10.77 -30.82 -7.55
C ILE A 125 9.95 -30.16 -8.66
N ILE A 126 10.21 -30.54 -9.91
CA ILE A 126 9.63 -29.91 -11.09
C ILE A 126 8.99 -31.01 -11.95
N ALA A 127 7.72 -30.84 -12.31
CA ALA A 127 7.02 -31.75 -13.22
C ALA A 127 7.65 -31.76 -14.63
N GLU A 128 7.47 -32.87 -15.37
CA GLU A 128 8.15 -33.10 -16.65
C GLU A 128 7.69 -32.16 -17.78
N ASP A 129 6.46 -31.64 -17.72
CA ASP A 129 5.82 -30.86 -18.78
C ASP A 129 5.91 -29.33 -18.56
N VAL A 130 6.67 -28.88 -17.56
CA VAL A 130 6.87 -27.47 -17.23
C VAL A 130 7.64 -26.76 -18.35
N LYS A 131 7.16 -25.57 -18.74
CA LYS A 131 7.82 -24.73 -19.75
C LYS A 131 8.53 -23.58 -19.08
N LEU A 132 9.87 -23.60 -19.12
CA LEU A 132 10.73 -22.57 -18.54
C LEU A 132 11.33 -21.67 -19.61
N GLY A 133 11.27 -20.35 -19.39
CA GLY A 133 11.96 -19.35 -20.20
C GLY A 133 13.47 -19.34 -20.00
N THR A 134 14.17 -18.56 -20.81
CA THR A 134 15.61 -18.30 -20.67
C THR A 134 15.91 -17.58 -19.35
N GLY A 135 17.06 -17.88 -18.74
CA GLY A 135 17.49 -17.15 -17.54
C GLY A 135 16.66 -17.39 -16.26
N VAL A 136 15.76 -18.39 -16.24
CA VAL A 136 14.98 -18.72 -15.04
C VAL A 136 15.88 -19.21 -13.91
N SER A 137 15.56 -18.77 -12.68
CA SER A 137 16.23 -19.17 -11.45
C SER A 137 15.25 -19.85 -10.49
N VAL A 138 15.56 -21.08 -10.07
CA VAL A 138 14.73 -21.86 -9.15
C VAL A 138 15.55 -22.26 -7.92
N GLY A 139 15.15 -21.72 -6.78
CA GLY A 139 15.80 -21.93 -5.49
C GLY A 139 15.54 -23.30 -4.85
N PRO A 140 16.11 -23.54 -3.66
CA PRO A 140 16.03 -24.83 -2.99
C PRO A 140 14.60 -25.15 -2.54
N TYR A 141 14.22 -26.43 -2.66
CA TYR A 141 12.94 -26.97 -2.21
C TYR A 141 11.70 -26.29 -2.82
N VAL A 142 11.86 -25.69 -4.00
CA VAL A 142 10.73 -25.22 -4.81
C VAL A 142 9.98 -26.44 -5.36
N VAL A 143 8.65 -26.32 -5.44
CA VAL A 143 7.78 -27.32 -6.07
C VAL A 143 7.02 -26.68 -7.22
N ILE A 144 7.14 -27.24 -8.42
CA ILE A 144 6.43 -26.81 -9.64
C ILE A 144 5.62 -27.99 -10.17
N GLU A 145 4.30 -27.86 -10.13
CA GLU A 145 3.35 -28.88 -10.60
C GLU A 145 3.16 -28.82 -12.14
N ASP A 146 2.36 -29.73 -12.68
CA ASP A 146 2.20 -29.95 -14.12
C ASP A 146 1.63 -28.73 -14.87
N ASN A 147 1.95 -28.63 -16.16
CA ASN A 147 1.44 -27.63 -17.10
C ASN A 147 1.74 -26.16 -16.72
N VAL A 148 2.71 -25.92 -15.84
CA VAL A 148 3.16 -24.57 -15.49
C VAL A 148 3.98 -23.96 -16.64
N VAL A 149 3.79 -22.65 -16.86
CA VAL A 149 4.58 -21.86 -17.81
C VAL A 149 5.24 -20.70 -17.06
N MET A 150 6.55 -20.53 -17.24
CA MET A 150 7.32 -19.44 -16.66
C MET A 150 8.06 -18.67 -17.75
N GLY A 151 7.94 -17.35 -17.75
CA GLY A 151 8.64 -16.47 -18.67
C GLY A 151 10.13 -16.30 -18.33
N GLU A 152 10.85 -15.70 -19.27
CA GLU A 152 12.27 -15.36 -19.16
C GLU A 152 12.58 -14.55 -17.89
N GLY A 153 13.74 -14.78 -17.28
CA GLY A 153 14.23 -14.02 -16.12
C GLY A 153 13.46 -14.26 -14.81
N THR A 154 12.44 -15.12 -14.81
CA THR A 154 11.65 -15.41 -13.60
C THR A 154 12.49 -16.09 -12.52
N THR A 155 12.37 -15.60 -11.30
CA THR A 155 13.10 -16.06 -10.11
C THR A 155 12.14 -16.58 -9.04
N LEU A 156 12.33 -17.84 -8.63
CA LEU A 156 11.62 -18.48 -7.53
C LEU A 156 12.59 -18.69 -6.36
N HIS A 157 12.36 -18.04 -5.23
CA HIS A 157 13.14 -18.27 -4.02
C HIS A 157 12.75 -19.58 -3.32
N ALA A 158 13.47 -19.90 -2.24
CA ALA A 158 13.30 -21.15 -1.51
C ALA A 158 11.85 -21.42 -1.07
N HIS A 159 11.42 -22.68 -1.15
CA HIS A 159 10.09 -23.13 -0.69
C HIS A 159 8.89 -22.48 -1.38
N VAL A 160 9.06 -21.90 -2.57
CA VAL A 160 7.92 -21.49 -3.41
C VAL A 160 7.19 -22.72 -3.94
N VAL A 161 5.86 -22.65 -4.01
CA VAL A 161 5.02 -23.68 -4.63
C VAL A 161 4.21 -23.06 -5.77
N VAL A 162 4.38 -23.57 -6.98
CA VAL A 162 3.61 -23.17 -8.17
C VAL A 162 2.76 -24.34 -8.61
N ARG A 163 1.43 -24.18 -8.53
CA ARG A 163 0.48 -25.26 -8.75
C ARG A 163 0.01 -25.37 -10.20
N SER A 164 -0.62 -26.51 -10.52
CA SER A 164 -0.83 -26.94 -11.90
C SER A 164 -1.48 -25.89 -12.80
N GLY A 165 -0.96 -25.73 -14.01
CA GLY A 165 -1.51 -24.84 -15.03
C GLY A 165 -1.37 -23.35 -14.74
N ALA A 166 -0.62 -22.94 -13.70
CA ALA A 166 -0.30 -21.54 -13.45
C ALA A 166 0.61 -20.97 -14.55
N ARG A 167 0.51 -19.66 -14.79
CA ARG A 167 1.30 -18.95 -15.80
C ARG A 167 1.97 -17.74 -15.17
N LEU A 168 3.28 -17.67 -15.29
CA LEU A 168 4.11 -16.59 -14.78
C LEU A 168 4.75 -15.90 -15.99
N GLY A 169 4.64 -14.57 -16.05
CA GLY A 169 5.26 -13.74 -17.09
C GLY A 169 6.78 -13.71 -16.99
N ARG A 170 7.38 -12.68 -17.61
CA ARG A 170 8.81 -12.42 -17.59
C ARG A 170 9.21 -11.67 -16.33
N ASP A 171 10.43 -11.88 -15.85
CA ASP A 171 11.03 -11.15 -14.73
C ASP A 171 10.18 -11.17 -13.45
N VAL A 172 9.39 -12.24 -13.25
CA VAL A 172 8.59 -12.42 -12.03
C VAL A 172 9.51 -12.84 -10.90
N THR A 173 9.34 -12.25 -9.71
CA THR A 173 10.10 -12.62 -8.50
C THR A 173 9.16 -13.11 -7.41
N LEU A 174 9.26 -14.39 -7.04
CA LEU A 174 8.50 -14.98 -5.96
C LEU A 174 9.42 -15.24 -4.76
N HIS A 175 9.24 -14.47 -3.68
CA HIS A 175 10.00 -14.61 -2.43
C HIS A 175 9.65 -15.89 -1.66
N PRO A 176 10.42 -16.25 -0.60
CA PRO A 176 10.24 -17.52 0.08
C PRO A 176 8.82 -17.79 0.55
N HIS A 177 8.42 -19.05 0.47
CA HIS A 177 7.10 -19.52 0.90
C HIS A 177 5.91 -18.88 0.17
N VAL A 178 6.05 -18.30 -1.02
CA VAL A 178 4.91 -17.93 -1.87
C VAL A 178 4.21 -19.19 -2.42
N VAL A 179 2.88 -19.16 -2.51
CA VAL A 179 2.09 -20.23 -3.15
C VAL A 179 1.19 -19.61 -4.21
N VAL A 180 1.38 -20.06 -5.45
CA VAL A 180 0.54 -19.74 -6.60
C VAL A 180 -0.37 -20.93 -6.88
N TYR A 181 -1.68 -20.75 -6.72
CA TYR A 181 -2.68 -21.80 -6.89
C TYR A 181 -2.96 -22.13 -8.36
N PRO A 182 -3.66 -23.25 -8.65
CA PRO A 182 -3.85 -23.70 -10.02
C PRO A 182 -4.47 -22.62 -10.92
N HIS A 183 -4.02 -22.56 -12.17
CA HIS A 183 -4.56 -21.66 -13.20
C HIS A 183 -4.50 -20.16 -12.87
N ALA A 184 -3.75 -19.74 -11.84
CA ALA A 184 -3.46 -18.33 -11.62
C ALA A 184 -2.51 -17.82 -12.73
N CYS A 185 -2.75 -16.59 -13.18
CA CYS A 185 -1.97 -15.93 -14.22
C CYS A 185 -1.32 -14.68 -13.63
N LEU A 186 0.00 -14.59 -13.72
CA LEU A 186 0.79 -13.44 -13.31
C LEU A 186 1.42 -12.84 -14.58
N GLY A 187 1.29 -11.52 -14.72
CA GLY A 187 1.93 -10.74 -15.77
C GLY A 187 3.45 -10.66 -15.62
N ASP A 188 4.05 -9.73 -16.35
CA ASP A 188 5.49 -9.48 -16.31
C ASP A 188 5.88 -8.61 -15.11
N ARG A 189 7.10 -8.79 -14.58
CA ARG A 189 7.69 -7.97 -13.51
C ARG A 189 6.85 -7.96 -12.23
N VAL A 190 6.11 -9.03 -11.97
CA VAL A 190 5.34 -9.22 -10.74
C VAL A 190 6.28 -9.60 -9.60
N VAL A 191 6.14 -8.94 -8.45
CA VAL A 191 6.89 -9.26 -7.24
C VAL A 191 5.95 -9.68 -6.12
N LEU A 192 6.07 -10.92 -5.65
CA LEU A 192 5.30 -11.43 -4.51
C LEU A 192 6.24 -11.66 -3.33
N HIS A 193 6.01 -10.93 -2.24
CA HIS A 193 6.79 -11.04 -1.01
C HIS A 193 6.49 -12.32 -0.23
N ALA A 194 7.33 -12.60 0.77
CA ALA A 194 7.30 -13.87 1.48
C ALA A 194 5.92 -14.21 2.06
N GLY A 195 5.49 -15.46 1.87
CA GLY A 195 4.22 -15.97 2.41
C GLY A 195 2.95 -15.59 1.63
N VAL A 196 3.04 -14.84 0.53
CA VAL A 196 1.86 -14.47 -0.28
C VAL A 196 1.12 -15.71 -0.83
N ARG A 197 -0.20 -15.61 -0.91
CA ARG A 197 -1.11 -16.61 -1.48
C ARG A 197 -1.90 -16.01 -2.63
N VAL A 198 -1.75 -16.55 -3.84
CA VAL A 198 -2.50 -16.09 -5.03
C VAL A 198 -3.36 -17.21 -5.55
N GLY A 199 -4.66 -16.98 -5.64
CA GLY A 199 -5.65 -17.90 -6.18
C GLY A 199 -6.16 -18.95 -5.18
N VAL A 200 -6.07 -18.69 -3.87
CA VAL A 200 -6.69 -19.56 -2.85
C VAL A 200 -8.21 -19.49 -2.95
N ASP A 201 -8.91 -20.51 -2.45
CA ASP A 201 -10.37 -20.47 -2.36
C ASP A 201 -10.83 -19.38 -1.38
N GLY A 202 -11.81 -18.58 -1.82
CA GLY A 202 -12.39 -17.54 -0.99
C GLY A 202 -13.47 -18.03 -0.03
N PHE A 203 -14.03 -17.08 0.73
CA PHE A 203 -15.09 -17.35 1.69
C PHE A 203 -16.47 -17.47 1.00
N GLY A 204 -16.87 -18.69 0.63
CA GLY A 204 -18.18 -18.95 0.03
C GLY A 204 -18.92 -20.12 0.67
N TYR A 205 -20.02 -19.83 1.34
CA TYR A 205 -20.88 -20.81 2.00
C TYR A 205 -22.36 -20.48 1.77
N ALA A 206 -23.17 -21.49 1.47
CA ALA A 206 -24.62 -21.37 1.37
C ALA A 206 -25.29 -22.09 2.55
N HIS A 207 -26.43 -21.56 3.00
CA HIS A 207 -27.29 -22.29 3.93
C HIS A 207 -27.95 -23.48 3.21
N SER A 208 -27.93 -24.63 3.87
CA SER A 208 -28.55 -25.89 3.44
C SER A 208 -29.28 -26.53 4.62
N GLU A 209 -30.10 -27.55 4.36
CA GLU A 209 -30.86 -28.26 5.41
C GLU A 209 -29.94 -28.83 6.52
N GLY A 210 -28.69 -29.17 6.20
CA GLY A 210 -27.69 -29.71 7.12
C GLY A 210 -26.70 -28.70 7.70
N GLY A 211 -26.90 -27.39 7.48
CA GLY A 211 -25.97 -26.34 7.91
C GLY A 211 -25.32 -25.62 6.74
N LEU A 212 -24.03 -25.29 6.85
CA LEU A 212 -23.30 -24.55 5.81
C LEU A 212 -22.70 -25.50 4.76
N ALA A 213 -23.09 -25.34 3.50
CA ALA A 213 -22.49 -26.02 2.37
C ALA A 213 -21.43 -25.12 1.72
N ARG A 214 -20.21 -25.64 1.54
CA ARG A 214 -19.13 -24.91 0.84
C ARG A 214 -19.48 -24.71 -0.63
N ILE A 215 -19.25 -23.50 -1.13
CA ILE A 215 -19.33 -23.18 -2.55
C ILE A 215 -17.93 -23.36 -3.16
N PRO A 216 -17.72 -24.33 -4.06
CA PRO A 216 -16.44 -24.50 -4.74
C PRO A 216 -16.08 -23.24 -5.56
N HIS A 217 -14.86 -22.75 -5.38
CA HIS A 217 -14.35 -21.64 -6.20
C HIS A 217 -13.61 -22.20 -7.40
N VAL A 218 -14.24 -22.08 -8.57
CA VAL A 218 -13.74 -22.66 -9.83
C VAL A 218 -13.12 -21.61 -10.76
N GLY A 219 -13.17 -20.34 -10.37
CA GLY A 219 -12.58 -19.24 -11.10
C GLY A 219 -11.06 -19.18 -11.00
N ALA A 220 -10.50 -18.18 -11.69
CA ALA A 220 -9.06 -17.92 -11.71
C ALA A 220 -8.69 -16.65 -10.92
N CYS A 221 -7.40 -16.39 -10.82
CA CYS A 221 -6.85 -15.12 -10.36
C CYS A 221 -5.91 -14.58 -11.45
N ILE A 222 -6.11 -13.33 -11.86
CA ILE A 222 -5.33 -12.68 -12.91
C ILE A 222 -4.64 -11.46 -12.30
N ILE A 223 -3.31 -11.45 -12.34
CA ILE A 223 -2.46 -10.38 -11.84
C ILE A 223 -1.77 -9.74 -13.03
N GLY A 224 -1.95 -8.43 -13.22
CA GLY A 224 -1.34 -7.67 -14.31
C GLY A 224 0.16 -7.44 -14.12
N ASP A 225 0.75 -6.73 -15.09
CA ASP A 225 2.18 -6.41 -15.09
C ASP A 225 2.56 -5.44 -13.97
N ASP A 226 3.82 -5.50 -13.51
CA ASP A 226 4.41 -4.57 -12.54
C ASP A 226 3.67 -4.51 -11.19
N VAL A 227 2.88 -5.54 -10.87
CA VAL A 227 2.18 -5.66 -9.58
C VAL A 227 3.16 -6.08 -8.49
N GLU A 228 3.02 -5.48 -7.32
CA GLU A 228 3.76 -5.90 -6.13
C GLU A 228 2.79 -6.20 -4.99
N ILE A 229 2.97 -7.37 -4.35
CA ILE A 229 2.13 -7.83 -3.25
C ILE A 229 3.00 -8.12 -2.03
N GLY A 230 2.77 -7.38 -0.95
CA GLY A 230 3.49 -7.44 0.31
C GLY A 230 3.31 -8.76 1.07
N ALA A 231 4.14 -8.97 2.08
CA ALA A 231 4.28 -10.25 2.77
C ALA A 231 2.97 -10.69 3.45
N ASN A 232 2.71 -12.00 3.39
CA ASN A 232 1.53 -12.65 3.95
C ASN A 232 0.17 -12.08 3.48
N SER A 233 0.14 -11.37 2.36
CA SER A 233 -1.10 -10.94 1.72
C SER A 233 -1.75 -12.09 0.94
N CYS A 234 -3.06 -11.99 0.76
CA CYS A 234 -3.88 -13.05 0.16
C CYS A 234 -4.79 -12.49 -0.92
N VAL A 235 -4.77 -13.12 -2.10
CA VAL A 235 -5.68 -12.85 -3.21
C VAL A 235 -6.46 -14.10 -3.52
N ASP A 236 -7.75 -14.08 -3.21
CA ASP A 236 -8.64 -15.21 -3.45
C ASP A 236 -8.96 -15.31 -4.95
N ARG A 237 -9.19 -16.52 -5.45
CA ARG A 237 -9.70 -16.74 -6.81
C ARG A 237 -11.19 -16.41 -6.90
N GLY A 238 -11.67 -16.15 -8.12
CA GLY A 238 -13.10 -15.98 -8.34
C GLY A 238 -13.91 -17.23 -7.96
N SER A 239 -15.11 -17.05 -7.42
CA SER A 239 -16.05 -18.17 -7.21
C SER A 239 -16.45 -18.77 -8.57
N ILE A 240 -16.90 -17.89 -9.47
CA ILE A 240 -17.08 -18.08 -10.91
C ILE A 240 -16.43 -16.88 -11.61
N GLY A 241 -15.72 -17.06 -12.72
CA GLY A 241 -14.99 -15.98 -13.39
C GLY A 241 -13.60 -15.76 -12.79
N HIS A 242 -13.22 -14.51 -12.51
CA HIS A 242 -11.87 -14.16 -12.05
C HIS A 242 -11.89 -13.10 -10.94
N THR A 243 -10.86 -13.13 -10.10
CA THR A 243 -10.37 -11.98 -9.34
C THR A 243 -9.24 -11.34 -10.14
N GLU A 244 -9.22 -10.02 -10.27
CA GLU A 244 -8.27 -9.32 -11.14
C GLU A 244 -7.57 -8.15 -10.44
N LEU A 245 -6.24 -8.09 -10.54
CA LEU A 245 -5.45 -6.91 -10.21
C LEU A 245 -4.87 -6.32 -11.48
N GLY A 246 -5.18 -5.06 -11.76
CA GLY A 246 -4.63 -4.32 -12.91
C GLY A 246 -3.14 -4.03 -12.77
N ALA A 247 -2.53 -3.59 -13.87
CA ALA A 247 -1.10 -3.30 -13.91
C ALA A 247 -0.69 -2.22 -12.88
N HIS A 248 0.53 -2.33 -12.34
CA HIS A 248 1.11 -1.42 -11.36
C HIS A 248 0.37 -1.31 -10.02
N VAL A 249 -0.55 -2.25 -9.69
CA VAL A 249 -1.15 -2.30 -8.34
C VAL A 249 -0.07 -2.60 -7.30
N LYS A 250 -0.10 -1.88 -6.17
CA LYS A 250 0.82 -2.08 -5.04
C LYS A 250 0.03 -2.39 -3.78
N LEU A 251 0.15 -3.63 -3.30
CA LEU A 251 -0.44 -4.07 -2.04
C LEU A 251 0.68 -4.19 -1.01
N ASP A 252 0.51 -3.56 0.14
CA ASP A 252 1.40 -3.72 1.28
C ASP A 252 1.15 -5.07 1.98
N ASN A 253 1.78 -5.27 3.13
CA ASN A 253 1.73 -6.49 3.92
C ASN A 253 0.33 -6.75 4.52
N LEU A 254 -0.02 -8.03 4.64
CA LEU A 254 -1.27 -8.50 5.26
C LEU A 254 -2.55 -7.94 4.63
N VAL A 255 -2.50 -7.57 3.34
CA VAL A 255 -3.68 -7.18 2.57
C VAL A 255 -4.50 -8.41 2.17
N HIS A 256 -5.82 -8.27 2.18
CA HIS A 256 -6.75 -9.31 1.73
C HIS A 256 -7.63 -8.82 0.59
N ILE A 257 -7.63 -9.57 -0.52
CA ILE A 257 -8.48 -9.36 -1.68
C ILE A 257 -9.41 -10.57 -1.81
N GLY A 258 -10.70 -10.35 -1.56
CA GLY A 258 -11.72 -11.40 -1.65
C GLY A 258 -12.00 -11.88 -3.07
N HIS A 259 -12.78 -12.96 -3.17
CA HIS A 259 -13.14 -13.56 -4.46
C HIS A 259 -13.86 -12.56 -5.37
N ASN A 260 -13.60 -12.61 -6.67
CA ASN A 260 -14.25 -11.78 -7.70
C ASN A 260 -14.00 -10.27 -7.59
N VAL A 261 -13.09 -9.83 -6.72
CA VAL A 261 -12.69 -8.43 -6.67
C VAL A 261 -11.97 -8.05 -7.96
N THR A 262 -12.22 -6.84 -8.44
CA THR A 262 -11.43 -6.22 -9.51
C THR A 262 -10.76 -4.97 -8.96
N VAL A 263 -9.46 -4.81 -9.21
CA VAL A 263 -8.70 -3.63 -8.79
C VAL A 263 -8.07 -2.98 -10.01
N GLY A 264 -8.43 -1.73 -10.27
CA GLY A 264 -7.90 -0.96 -11.39
C GLY A 264 -6.41 -0.66 -11.26
N PRO A 265 -5.74 -0.32 -12.37
CA PRO A 265 -4.30 -0.10 -12.41
C PRO A 265 -3.85 1.06 -11.53
N ARG A 266 -2.58 1.02 -11.10
CA ARG A 266 -1.92 2.05 -10.27
C ARG A 266 -2.62 2.35 -8.94
N THR A 267 -3.49 1.44 -8.48
CA THR A 267 -4.08 1.51 -7.14
C THR A 267 -3.06 1.04 -6.10
N VAL A 268 -3.00 1.76 -4.98
CA VAL A 268 -2.09 1.46 -3.85
C VAL A 268 -2.89 1.19 -2.58
N MET A 269 -2.55 0.12 -1.87
CA MET A 269 -3.19 -0.27 -0.62
C MET A 269 -2.15 -0.49 0.48
N ALA A 270 -2.23 0.31 1.54
CA ALA A 270 -1.37 0.16 2.71
C ALA A 270 -1.74 -1.09 3.55
N ALA A 271 -0.91 -1.39 4.54
CA ALA A 271 -1.00 -2.63 5.29
C ALA A 271 -2.39 -2.90 5.86
N GLN A 272 -2.78 -4.18 5.85
CA GLN A 272 -4.04 -4.67 6.42
C GLN A 272 -5.32 -4.11 5.80
N VAL A 273 -5.25 -3.56 4.58
CA VAL A 273 -6.47 -3.29 3.81
C VAL A 273 -7.18 -4.60 3.48
N ALA A 274 -8.50 -4.64 3.61
CA ALA A 274 -9.32 -5.81 3.29
C ALA A 274 -10.50 -5.43 2.40
N ILE A 275 -10.58 -6.06 1.23
CA ILE A 275 -11.65 -5.82 0.24
C ILE A 275 -12.50 -7.09 0.14
N ALA A 276 -13.78 -6.98 0.53
CA ALA A 276 -14.70 -8.11 0.45
C ALA A 276 -15.12 -8.43 -1.00
N GLY A 277 -15.68 -9.62 -1.18
CA GLY A 277 -15.90 -10.23 -2.49
C GLY A 277 -16.73 -9.40 -3.46
N SER A 278 -16.46 -9.57 -4.75
CA SER A 278 -17.18 -8.94 -5.88
C SER A 278 -17.17 -7.41 -5.92
N THR A 279 -16.37 -6.76 -5.08
CA THR A 279 -16.19 -5.31 -5.09
C THR A 279 -15.31 -4.86 -6.26
N LYS A 280 -15.66 -3.72 -6.86
CA LYS A 280 -14.94 -3.14 -8.00
C LYS A 280 -14.19 -1.89 -7.54
N VAL A 281 -12.88 -1.94 -7.51
CA VAL A 281 -12.01 -0.81 -7.18
C VAL A 281 -11.47 -0.22 -8.47
N GLY A 282 -11.64 1.09 -8.66
CA GLY A 282 -11.17 1.82 -9.83
C GLY A 282 -9.65 1.95 -9.92
N ALA A 283 -9.18 2.68 -10.94
CA ALA A 283 -7.79 3.02 -11.13
C ALA A 283 -7.34 4.16 -10.19
N ASP A 284 -6.03 4.24 -9.94
CA ASP A 284 -5.40 5.37 -9.23
C ASP A 284 -5.98 5.62 -7.82
N THR A 285 -6.57 4.60 -7.18
CA THR A 285 -7.12 4.73 -5.83
C THR A 285 -6.02 4.58 -4.77
N MET A 286 -6.20 5.23 -3.62
CA MET A 286 -5.26 5.21 -2.51
C MET A 286 -5.96 4.78 -1.23
N TRP A 287 -5.48 3.71 -0.60
CA TRP A 287 -6.07 3.17 0.62
C TRP A 287 -5.10 3.24 1.77
N GLY A 288 -5.49 3.95 2.83
CA GLY A 288 -4.77 4.01 4.09
C GLY A 288 -4.87 2.70 4.86
N GLY A 289 -3.93 2.47 5.77
CA GLY A 289 -3.82 1.21 6.49
C GLY A 289 -5.10 0.84 7.24
N GLN A 290 -5.43 -0.46 7.24
CA GLN A 290 -6.65 -1.00 7.86
C GLN A 290 -7.97 -0.43 7.31
N ALA A 291 -7.97 0.23 6.14
CA ALA A 291 -9.22 0.54 5.46
C ALA A 291 -9.85 -0.73 4.88
N GLY A 292 -11.15 -0.70 4.60
CA GLY A 292 -11.82 -1.84 3.98
C GLY A 292 -13.10 -1.46 3.27
N ALA A 293 -13.58 -2.40 2.46
CA ALA A 293 -14.82 -2.28 1.71
C ALA A 293 -15.67 -3.52 1.92
N MET A 294 -16.98 -3.33 2.08
CA MET A 294 -17.94 -4.42 2.03
C MET A 294 -18.01 -5.02 0.63
N ASP A 295 -18.77 -6.11 0.51
CA ASP A 295 -18.96 -6.85 -0.73
C ASP A 295 -19.89 -6.11 -1.69
N HIS A 296 -19.72 -6.37 -2.98
CA HIS A 296 -20.61 -5.90 -4.06
C HIS A 296 -20.77 -4.37 -4.21
N ILE A 297 -19.78 -3.57 -3.79
CA ILE A 297 -19.78 -2.13 -4.03
C ILE A 297 -18.78 -1.73 -5.13
N SER A 298 -18.90 -0.49 -5.61
CA SER A 298 -17.98 0.13 -6.56
C SER A 298 -17.27 1.32 -5.94
N VAL A 299 -15.95 1.38 -6.09
CA VAL A 299 -15.11 2.51 -5.68
C VAL A 299 -14.53 3.15 -6.94
N GLY A 300 -14.96 4.38 -7.24
CA GLY A 300 -14.57 5.08 -8.45
C GLY A 300 -13.09 5.47 -8.49
N ASP A 301 -12.61 5.73 -9.71
CA ASP A 301 -11.21 6.08 -9.98
C ASP A 301 -10.73 7.28 -9.15
N GLY A 302 -9.47 7.25 -8.72
CA GLY A 302 -8.85 8.35 -7.97
C GLY A 302 -9.38 8.56 -6.55
N ALA A 303 -10.25 7.67 -6.04
CA ALA A 303 -10.75 7.76 -4.68
C ALA A 303 -9.62 7.60 -3.65
N ARG A 304 -9.72 8.35 -2.55
CA ARG A 304 -8.75 8.34 -1.44
C ARG A 304 -9.44 7.92 -0.16
N ILE A 305 -9.08 6.75 0.35
CA ILE A 305 -9.71 6.14 1.51
C ILE A 305 -8.76 6.28 2.69
N ALA A 306 -9.10 7.10 3.68
CA ALA A 306 -8.27 7.29 4.86
C ALA A 306 -8.14 6.00 5.67
N ALA A 307 -7.07 5.87 6.44
CA ALA A 307 -6.82 4.72 7.30
C ALA A 307 -8.03 4.40 8.20
N ARG A 308 -8.31 3.10 8.42
CA ARG A 308 -9.44 2.59 9.22
C ARG A 308 -10.83 2.98 8.75
N THR A 309 -10.98 3.43 7.51
CA THR A 309 -12.29 3.69 6.91
C THR A 309 -12.91 2.38 6.45
N GLY A 310 -14.18 2.12 6.83
CA GLY A 310 -14.99 1.03 6.28
C GLY A 310 -16.03 1.57 5.31
N LEU A 311 -15.95 1.16 4.04
CA LEU A 311 -16.90 1.55 3.01
C LEU A 311 -18.09 0.60 2.99
N THR A 312 -19.30 1.16 3.06
CA THR A 312 -20.57 0.42 3.11
C THR A 312 -21.50 0.72 1.93
N GLU A 313 -21.07 1.55 0.99
CA GLU A 313 -21.83 1.95 -0.18
C GLU A 313 -20.88 2.37 -1.30
N ASP A 314 -21.41 2.52 -2.51
CA ASP A 314 -20.64 2.96 -3.67
C ASP A 314 -19.96 4.32 -3.42
N VAL A 315 -18.69 4.42 -3.80
CA VAL A 315 -17.88 5.63 -3.65
C VAL A 315 -17.69 6.30 -5.01
N PRO A 316 -18.10 7.57 -5.19
CA PRO A 316 -17.87 8.29 -6.44
C PRO A 316 -16.39 8.52 -6.72
N ALA A 317 -16.03 8.60 -8.00
CA ALA A 317 -14.66 8.89 -8.44
C ALA A 317 -14.12 10.20 -7.85
N GLY A 318 -12.82 10.23 -7.52
CA GLY A 318 -12.11 11.37 -6.93
C GLY A 318 -12.50 11.71 -5.49
N SER A 319 -13.44 10.97 -4.88
CA SER A 319 -13.89 11.25 -3.51
C SER A 319 -12.81 10.94 -2.49
N THR A 320 -12.79 11.71 -1.40
CA THR A 320 -11.99 11.39 -0.22
C THR A 320 -12.91 10.91 0.89
N MET A 321 -12.77 9.64 1.28
CA MET A 321 -13.58 9.00 2.31
C MET A 321 -12.78 8.87 3.60
N ALA A 322 -13.40 9.18 4.74
CA ALA A 322 -12.76 9.06 6.04
C ALA A 322 -13.74 8.61 7.13
N GLY A 323 -13.23 7.83 8.08
CA GLY A 323 -13.91 7.37 9.30
C GLY A 323 -12.89 7.05 10.41
N PHE A 324 -13.36 6.88 11.65
CA PHE A 324 -12.57 6.60 12.87
C PHE A 324 -11.09 7.10 12.91
N PRO A 325 -10.82 8.42 12.98
CA PRO A 325 -9.53 8.89 13.46
C PRO A 325 -9.51 8.95 15.01
N ALA A 326 -8.31 8.80 15.59
CA ALA A 326 -8.09 8.97 17.02
C ALA A 326 -8.41 10.40 17.45
N ARG A 327 -9.01 10.54 18.63
CA ARG A 327 -9.30 11.81 19.30
C ARG A 327 -9.15 11.62 20.82
N PRO A 328 -8.97 12.69 21.62
CA PRO A 328 -8.90 12.57 23.06
C PRO A 328 -10.10 11.77 23.61
N LEU A 329 -9.85 10.86 24.56
CA LEU A 329 -10.86 9.91 25.07
C LEU A 329 -12.14 10.61 25.50
N THR A 330 -12.00 11.73 26.21
CA THR A 330 -13.13 12.53 26.69
C THR A 330 -14.02 13.03 25.54
N ASP A 331 -13.42 13.47 24.44
CA ASP A 331 -14.15 13.98 23.28
C ASP A 331 -14.80 12.84 22.50
N PHE A 332 -14.12 11.69 22.40
CA PHE A 332 -14.70 10.47 21.84
C PHE A 332 -15.96 10.04 22.58
N LEU A 333 -15.89 9.88 23.90
CA LEU A 333 -17.02 9.43 24.72
C LEU A 333 -18.18 10.42 24.70
N LYS A 334 -17.90 11.73 24.71
CA LYS A 334 -18.92 12.77 24.56
C LYS A 334 -19.64 12.68 23.21
N ALA A 335 -18.90 12.56 22.12
CA ALA A 335 -19.48 12.41 20.78
C ALA A 335 -20.32 11.12 20.70
N GLN A 336 -19.82 10.01 21.25
CA GLN A 336 -20.53 8.73 21.27
C GLN A 336 -21.85 8.81 22.06
N ALA A 337 -21.85 9.48 23.21
CA ALA A 337 -23.06 9.70 24.01
C ALA A 337 -24.12 10.53 23.28
N LEU A 338 -23.69 11.53 22.47
CA LEU A 338 -24.60 12.35 21.67
C LEU A 338 -25.27 11.55 20.55
N LEU A 339 -24.57 10.59 19.94
CA LEU A 339 -25.16 9.71 18.92
C LEU A 339 -26.36 8.93 19.47
N PHE A 340 -26.28 8.40 20.70
CA PHE A 340 -27.40 7.71 21.34
C PHE A 340 -28.60 8.63 21.67
N ARG A 341 -28.39 9.96 21.69
CA ARG A 341 -29.46 10.94 21.94
C ARG A 341 -30.02 11.57 20.66
N LEU A 342 -29.52 11.18 19.49
CA LEU A 342 -29.85 11.83 18.22
C LEU A 342 -31.35 11.72 17.88
N ASP A 343 -31.99 10.57 18.15
CA ASP A 343 -33.44 10.41 17.94
C ASP A 343 -34.26 11.33 18.85
N SER A 344 -33.88 11.44 20.13
CA SER A 344 -34.53 12.35 21.08
C SER A 344 -34.38 13.81 20.64
N LEU A 345 -33.19 14.20 20.19
CA LEU A 345 -32.93 15.54 19.66
C LEU A 345 -33.80 15.81 18.43
N ARG A 346 -33.86 14.88 17.46
CA ARG A 346 -34.69 14.97 16.26
C ARG A 346 -36.17 15.16 16.59
N ARG A 347 -36.70 14.44 17.59
CA ARG A 347 -38.09 14.62 18.05
C ARG A 347 -38.32 16.01 18.62
N ARG A 348 -37.41 16.52 19.45
CA ARG A 348 -37.50 17.87 20.02
C ARG A 348 -37.46 18.95 18.95
N VAL A 349 -36.57 18.83 17.96
CA VAL A 349 -36.49 19.76 16.82
C VAL A 349 -37.81 19.78 16.04
N ARG A 350 -38.38 18.62 15.71
CA ARG A 350 -39.69 18.53 15.04
C ARG A 350 -40.83 19.19 15.82
N VAL A 351 -40.83 19.08 17.14
CA VAL A 351 -41.82 19.76 17.99
C VAL A 351 -41.64 21.28 17.90
N LEU A 352 -40.40 21.77 17.96
CA LEU A 352 -40.10 23.19 17.86
C LEU A 352 -40.45 23.76 16.48
N GLU A 353 -40.16 23.04 15.38
CA GLU A 353 -40.53 23.42 14.02
C GLU A 353 -42.05 23.59 13.89
N ARG A 354 -42.84 22.62 14.37
CA ARG A 354 -44.31 22.70 14.37
C ARG A 354 -44.84 23.89 15.19
N LEU A 355 -44.20 24.21 16.32
CA LEU A 355 -44.60 25.35 17.15
C LEU A 355 -44.25 26.69 16.51
N ARG A 356 -43.18 26.77 15.72
CA ARG A 356 -42.85 27.96 14.92
C ARG A 356 -43.87 28.15 13.80
N ASP A 357 -44.12 27.11 13.00
CA ASP A 357 -44.99 27.20 11.82
C ASP A 357 -46.42 27.59 12.23
N SER A 358 -46.94 27.02 13.32
CA SER A 358 -48.25 27.40 13.87
C SER A 358 -48.31 28.84 14.43
N ARG A 359 -47.19 29.41 14.89
CA ARG A 359 -47.12 30.82 15.29
C ARG A 359 -47.02 31.77 14.10
N GLU A 360 -46.36 31.37 13.02
CA GLU A 360 -46.30 32.15 11.77
C GLU A 360 -47.66 32.18 11.06
N GLU A 361 -48.37 31.04 11.02
CA GLU A 361 -49.76 30.96 10.52
C GLU A 361 -50.74 31.76 11.41
N GLY A 362 -50.55 31.72 12.73
CA GLY A 362 -51.35 32.52 13.69
C GLY A 362 -51.07 34.02 13.62
N ALA A 363 -49.82 34.44 13.36
CA ALA A 363 -49.44 35.84 13.21
C ALA A 363 -49.92 36.45 11.87
N ALA A 364 -50.05 35.63 10.82
CA ALA A 364 -50.61 36.04 9.54
C ALA A 364 -52.16 36.19 9.56
N SER A 365 -52.85 35.70 10.60
CA SER A 365 -54.31 35.51 10.58
C SER A 365 -55.11 36.21 11.69
N SER A 366 -54.53 37.11 12.52
CA SER A 366 -55.37 37.98 13.37
C SER A 366 -54.73 39.30 13.82
N PRO A 367 -55.50 40.41 13.82
CA PRO A 367 -55.06 41.71 14.34
C PRO A 367 -55.05 41.69 15.87
N ILE A 368 -54.07 42.37 16.45
CA ILE A 368 -53.83 42.49 17.89
C ILE A 368 -55.08 42.98 18.64
N PRO A 369 -55.50 42.32 19.74
CA PRO A 369 -56.18 42.98 20.83
C PRO A 369 -55.34 42.94 22.12
N SER A 370 -55.59 43.95 22.95
CA SER A 370 -54.84 44.34 24.11
C SER A 370 -55.24 43.62 25.41
N ARG A 371 -54.27 43.59 26.34
CA ARG A 371 -54.34 43.39 27.81
C ARG A 371 -54.32 41.98 28.42
N VAL A 372 -53.15 41.70 29.03
CA VAL A 372 -52.86 41.33 30.45
C VAL A 372 -53.72 40.26 31.14
N ALA A 373 -53.05 39.17 31.55
CA ALA A 373 -53.00 38.72 32.95
C ALA A 373 -51.78 37.82 33.19
N VAL A 374 -50.91 38.23 34.12
CA VAL A 374 -49.77 37.47 34.65
C VAL A 374 -50.31 36.48 35.68
N ILE A 375 -50.04 35.19 35.51
CA ILE A 375 -50.16 34.20 36.58
C ILE A 375 -48.84 33.42 36.65
N ALA A 376 -48.16 33.56 37.79
CA ALA A 376 -46.92 32.86 38.12
C ALA A 376 -47.19 31.36 38.36
N PRO A 377 -46.21 30.46 38.13
CA PRO A 377 -46.38 29.05 38.43
C PRO A 377 -46.14 28.77 39.92
N SER A 378 -47.13 28.14 40.56
CA SER A 378 -46.96 27.38 41.80
C SER A 378 -46.18 26.09 41.51
N GLY A 379 -45.15 25.82 42.30
CA GLY A 379 -44.25 24.69 42.11
C GLY A 379 -44.80 23.32 42.53
N SER A 380 -44.15 22.29 42.01
CA SER A 380 -43.62 21.11 42.71
C SER A 380 -42.66 20.38 41.77
#